data_AF-A0A0P0GBU1-F1
#
_entry.id   AF-A0A0P0GBU1-F1
#
_cell.length_a   1.000
_cell.length_b   1.000
_cell.length_c   1.000
_cell.angle_alpha   90.00
_cell.angle_beta   90.00
_cell.angle_gamma   90.00
#
_symmetry.space_group_name_H-M   'P 1'
#
loop_
_entity.id
_entity.type
_entity.pdbx_description
1 polymer ?
#
loop_
_entity_poly.entity_id
_entity_poly.type
_entity_poly.pdbx_seq_one_letter_code
_entity_poly.pdbx_strand_id
1 'polypeptide(L)'
;MENIKLFNDHFQNYKVYGIPKAQLIIADVPYNLGNNAYASNPSWYVDGDNKNGESDKAGKEFFDTDKDFRPAEFMHFCSQMLVKEPKEKGKAPCMIIFCEFEDQFRYRTWEKIWAKQLYQSRIQEGLFSSSIES
;
A
#
# COMPACT_ATOMS: atom_id res chain seq x y z
N MET A 1 22.50 15.94 12.76
CA MET A 1 21.31 15.50 12.03
C MET A 1 21.11 14.03 12.31
N GLU A 2 20.39 13.71 13.38
CA GLU A 2 19.80 12.37 13.51
C GLU A 2 18.44 12.42 12.81
N ASN A 3 18.46 12.38 11.47
CA ASN A 3 17.26 12.59 10.65
C ASN A 3 16.53 11.29 10.31
N ILE A 4 16.92 10.17 10.91
CA ILE A 4 16.36 8.85 10.60
C ILE A 4 15.93 8.21 11.92
N LYS A 5 14.64 7.89 11.99
CA LYS A 5 14.05 7.11 13.08
C LYS A 5 13.43 5.86 12.47
N LEU A 6 13.77 4.72 13.04
CA LEU A 6 13.21 3.43 12.66
C LEU A 6 12.32 2.94 13.81
N PHE A 7 11.12 2.50 13.47
CA PHE A 7 10.16 1.93 14.40
C PHE A 7 9.87 0.51 13.96
N ASN A 8 10.09 -0.46 14.86
CA ASN A 8 9.71 -1.85 14.64
C ASN A 8 8.38 -2.10 15.37
N ASP A 9 7.29 -1.74 14.71
CA ASP A 9 5.94 -1.85 15.26
C ASP A 9 4.91 -1.89 14.12
N HIS A 10 3.69 -2.30 14.43
CA HIS A 10 2.58 -2.27 13.50
C HIS A 10 2.19 -0.82 13.16
N PHE A 11 1.95 -0.53 11.87
CA PHE A 11 1.66 0.83 11.40
C PHE A 11 0.44 1.47 12.09
N GLN A 12 -0.51 0.68 12.59
CA GLN A 12 -1.67 1.18 13.33
C GLN A 12 -1.28 1.89 14.64
N ASN A 13 -0.12 1.56 15.22
CA ASN A 13 0.38 2.16 16.46
C ASN A 13 1.09 3.51 16.26
N TYR A 14 1.10 4.06 15.03
CA TYR A 14 1.85 5.27 14.66
C TYR A 14 1.68 6.49 15.60
N LYS A 15 0.55 6.59 16.29
CA LYS A 15 0.23 7.71 17.19
C LYS A 15 1.20 7.84 18.36
N VAL A 16 1.74 6.74 18.88
CA VAL A 16 2.66 6.77 20.04
C VAL A 16 4.02 7.39 19.70
N TYR A 17 4.38 7.38 18.42
CA TYR A 17 5.67 7.84 17.93
C TYR A 17 5.69 9.32 17.54
N GLY A 18 4.53 9.99 17.53
CA GLY A 18 4.43 11.41 17.18
C GLY A 18 4.99 11.72 15.78
N ILE A 19 4.79 10.81 14.82
CA ILE A 19 5.35 10.93 13.47
C ILE A 19 4.74 12.19 12.80
N PRO A 20 5.57 13.13 12.31
CA PRO A 20 5.07 14.31 11.62
C PRO A 20 4.39 13.92 10.29
N LYS A 21 3.51 14.78 9.79
CA LYS A 21 2.88 14.57 8.48
C LYS A 21 3.94 14.59 7.37
N ALA A 22 3.81 13.72 6.39
CA ALA A 22 4.77 13.48 5.33
C ALA A 22 4.40 14.20 4.03
N GLN A 23 5.41 14.74 3.34
CA GLN A 23 5.28 15.21 1.95
C GLN A 23 5.29 14.05 0.96
N LEU A 24 6.04 13.00 1.28
CA LEU A 24 6.21 11.81 0.45
C LEU A 24 6.11 10.56 1.33
N ILE A 25 5.26 9.63 0.93
CA ILE A 25 5.22 8.27 1.48
C ILE A 25 5.68 7.31 0.39
N ILE A 26 6.57 6.40 0.74
CA ILE A 26 6.99 5.28 -0.12
C ILE A 26 6.66 4.02 0.66
N ALA A 27 5.88 3.13 0.05
CA ALA A 27 5.45 1.89 0.68
C ALA A 27 5.68 0.72 -0.26
N ASP A 28 6.31 -0.33 0.26
CA ASP A 28 6.41 -1.64 -0.36
C ASP A 28 5.51 -2.57 0.46
N VAL A 29 4.28 -2.77 -0.01
CA VAL A 29 3.25 -3.51 0.75
C VAL A 29 3.31 -5.00 0.39
N PRO A 30 2.90 -5.89 1.30
CA PRO A 30 2.84 -7.32 1.00
C PRO A 30 1.97 -7.58 -0.24
N TYR A 31 2.50 -8.42 -1.13
CA TYR A 31 1.82 -8.84 -2.34
C TYR A 31 0.93 -10.01 -1.95
N ASN A 32 -0.38 -9.77 -1.73
CA ASN A 32 -1.33 -10.82 -1.37
C ASN A 32 -1.59 -11.77 -2.56
N LEU A 33 -0.57 -12.53 -2.97
CA LEU A 33 -0.53 -13.43 -4.12
C LEU A 33 -1.36 -14.72 -3.94
N GLY A 34 -2.08 -14.83 -2.82
CA GLY A 34 -2.84 -16.03 -2.44
C GLY A 34 -1.98 -17.31 -2.47
N ASN A 35 -2.65 -18.45 -2.66
CA ASN A 35 -2.00 -19.77 -2.79
C ASN A 35 -1.07 -19.91 -4.01
N ASN A 36 -0.96 -18.93 -4.90
CA ASN A 36 -0.22 -19.03 -6.16
C ASN A 36 1.08 -18.23 -6.20
N ALA A 37 1.51 -17.64 -5.09
CA ALA A 37 2.73 -16.84 -4.98
C ALA A 37 3.98 -17.55 -5.52
N TYR A 38 3.99 -18.88 -5.55
CA TYR A 38 5.19 -19.68 -5.79
C TYR A 38 5.02 -20.83 -6.79
N ALA A 39 4.06 -20.78 -7.71
CA ALA A 39 4.02 -21.73 -8.84
C ALA A 39 5.33 -21.75 -9.68
N SER A 40 6.20 -20.75 -9.51
CA SER A 40 7.52 -20.64 -10.14
C SER A 40 8.70 -21.12 -9.27
N ASN A 41 8.49 -21.51 -8.00
CA ASN A 41 9.57 -21.99 -7.13
C ASN A 41 9.69 -23.52 -7.19
N PRO A 42 10.88 -24.09 -7.46
CA PRO A 42 11.08 -25.54 -7.46
C PRO A 42 10.63 -26.21 -6.16
N SER A 43 10.74 -25.51 -5.03
CA SER A 43 10.30 -26.02 -3.71
C SER A 43 8.80 -26.24 -3.60
N TRP A 44 8.00 -25.77 -4.57
CA TRP A 44 6.56 -26.02 -4.67
C TRP A 44 6.26 -27.43 -5.18
N TYR A 45 7.20 -28.06 -5.89
CA TYR A 45 7.03 -29.35 -6.55
C TYR A 45 7.89 -30.44 -5.90
N VAL A 46 7.42 -31.69 -5.91
CA VAL A 46 8.21 -32.82 -5.44
C VAL A 46 9.49 -32.94 -6.28
N ASP A 47 10.64 -32.91 -5.62
CA ASP A 47 11.97 -32.90 -6.24
C ASP A 47 12.26 -31.74 -7.21
N GLY A 48 11.49 -30.65 -7.16
CA GLY A 48 11.70 -29.49 -8.03
C GLY A 48 11.04 -29.57 -9.41
N ASP A 49 10.29 -30.63 -9.71
CA ASP A 49 9.70 -30.86 -11.04
C ASP A 49 8.16 -30.88 -10.98
N ASN A 50 7.52 -29.99 -11.75
CA ASN A 50 6.07 -29.89 -11.81
C ASN A 50 5.37 -31.15 -12.35
N LYS A 51 6.11 -32.07 -12.98
CA LYS A 51 5.59 -33.36 -13.44
C LYS A 51 5.41 -34.38 -12.33
N ASN A 52 6.12 -34.20 -11.20
CA ASN A 52 6.08 -35.11 -10.05
C ASN A 52 5.00 -34.75 -9.03
N GLY A 53 4.24 -33.67 -9.29
CA GLY A 53 3.17 -33.19 -8.43
C GLY A 53 3.61 -32.14 -7.42
N GLU A 54 2.63 -31.60 -6.71
CA GLU A 54 2.80 -30.58 -5.68
C GLU A 54 3.44 -31.17 -4.40
N SER A 55 4.38 -30.45 -3.79
CA SER A 55 5.05 -30.86 -2.54
C SER A 55 4.21 -30.58 -1.29
N ASP A 56 4.62 -31.07 -0.12
CA ASP A 56 4.02 -30.74 1.18
C ASP A 56 4.11 -29.24 1.56
N LYS A 57 4.84 -28.44 0.78
CA LYS A 57 4.97 -26.99 0.89
C LYS A 57 4.09 -26.24 -0.11
N ALA A 58 3.50 -26.93 -1.08
CA ALA A 58 2.51 -26.37 -1.97
C ALA A 58 1.23 -26.03 -1.20
N GLY A 59 0.66 -24.87 -1.49
CA GLY A 59 -0.52 -24.34 -0.80
C GLY A 59 -0.28 -23.92 0.65
N LYS A 60 0.98 -23.93 1.14
CA LYS A 60 1.33 -23.37 2.45
C LYS A 60 1.90 -21.97 2.27
N GLU A 61 1.14 -20.99 2.75
CA GLU A 61 1.53 -19.59 2.82
C GLU A 61 2.69 -19.44 3.83
N PHE A 62 3.80 -18.83 3.40
CA PHE A 62 5.06 -18.81 4.15
C PHE A 62 5.06 -17.82 5.34
N PHE A 63 4.11 -16.88 5.38
CA PHE A 63 4.05 -15.83 6.40
C PHE A 63 2.63 -15.71 6.98
N ASP A 64 2.47 -15.95 8.29
CA ASP A 64 1.20 -15.75 9.01
C ASP A 64 0.72 -14.28 8.97
N THR A 65 1.65 -13.33 8.77
CA THR A 65 1.38 -11.89 8.72
C THR A 65 0.76 -11.37 7.41
N ASP A 66 0.77 -12.16 6.33
CA ASP A 66 0.14 -11.76 5.06
C ASP A 66 -1.39 -11.83 5.10
N LYS A 67 -1.97 -12.65 5.99
CA LYS A 67 -3.42 -12.83 6.11
C LYS A 67 -4.17 -11.57 6.56
N ASP A 68 -3.53 -10.73 7.35
CA ASP A 68 -4.19 -9.61 8.01
C ASP A 68 -3.86 -8.25 7.39
N PHE A 69 -3.06 -8.20 6.31
CA PHE A 69 -2.86 -6.94 5.62
C PHE A 69 -4.16 -6.49 4.95
N ARG A 70 -4.71 -5.39 5.46
CA ARG A 70 -5.91 -4.75 4.92
C ARG A 70 -5.51 -3.48 4.18
N PRO A 71 -5.44 -3.50 2.84
CA PRO A 71 -5.08 -2.34 2.04
C PRO A 71 -5.90 -1.10 2.37
N ALA A 72 -7.19 -1.25 2.68
CA ALA A 72 -8.06 -0.14 3.06
C ALA A 72 -7.60 0.57 4.34
N GLU A 73 -7.18 -0.19 5.36
CA GLU A 73 -6.67 0.37 6.61
C GLU A 73 -5.30 1.03 6.41
N PHE A 74 -4.45 0.42 5.60
CA PHE A 74 -3.15 0.98 5.24
C PHE A 74 -3.30 2.31 4.48
N MET A 75 -4.17 2.34 3.47
CA MET A 75 -4.48 3.55 2.71
C MET A 75 -5.10 4.64 3.59
N HIS A 76 -5.96 4.27 4.55
CA HIS A 76 -6.47 5.20 5.55
C HIS A 76 -5.35 5.78 6.42
N PHE A 77 -4.42 4.94 6.89
CA PHE A 77 -3.25 5.38 7.63
C PHE A 77 -2.41 6.37 6.80
N CYS A 78 -2.06 6.02 5.56
CA CYS A 78 -1.27 6.89 4.69
C CYS A 78 -1.98 8.23 4.42
N SER A 79 -3.29 8.23 4.19
CA SER A 79 -4.04 9.48 3.96
C SER A 79 -4.04 10.40 5.18
N GLN A 80 -4.08 9.82 6.39
CA GLN A 80 -3.91 10.60 7.61
C GLN A 80 -2.48 11.12 7.73
N MET A 81 -1.47 10.39 7.27
CA MET A 81 -0.07 10.78 7.40
C MET A 81 0.39 11.81 6.37
N LEU A 82 -0.24 11.94 5.22
CA LEU A 82 0.13 12.96 4.24
C LEU A 82 -0.21 14.39 4.72
N VAL A 83 0.62 15.35 4.33
CA VAL A 83 0.27 16.77 4.44
C VAL A 83 -0.93 17.08 3.55
N LYS A 84 -1.81 18.00 3.98
CA LYS A 84 -2.87 18.50 3.09
C LYS A 84 -2.23 19.27 1.94
N GLU A 85 -2.83 19.20 0.75
CA GLU A 85 -2.32 19.95 -0.39
C GLU A 85 -2.32 21.46 -0.08
N PRO A 86 -1.15 22.12 -0.07
CA PRO A 86 -1.09 23.56 0.08
C PRO A 86 -1.55 24.26 -1.21
N LYS A 87 -1.93 25.54 -1.10
CA LYS A 87 -2.41 26.32 -2.26
C LYS A 87 -1.30 26.58 -3.29
N GLU A 88 -0.05 26.60 -2.85
CA GLU A 88 1.14 26.85 -3.66
C GLU A 88 1.38 25.72 -4.67
N LYS A 89 1.75 26.09 -5.90
CA LYS A 89 2.05 25.14 -6.97
C LYS A 89 3.33 24.35 -6.66
N GLY A 90 3.35 23.07 -7.02
CA GLY A 90 4.53 22.20 -6.87
C GLY A 90 4.77 21.66 -5.46
N LYS A 91 3.81 21.81 -4.55
CA LYS A 91 3.90 21.36 -3.15
C LYS A 91 2.87 20.27 -2.80
N ALA A 92 2.30 19.62 -3.81
CA ALA A 92 1.33 18.55 -3.59
C ALA A 92 1.97 17.33 -2.90
N PRO A 93 1.31 16.74 -1.89
CA PRO A 93 1.77 15.49 -1.28
C PRO A 93 1.79 14.37 -2.32
N CYS A 94 2.68 13.40 -2.15
CA CYS A 94 2.80 12.25 -3.03
C CYS A 94 2.91 10.95 -2.24
N MET A 95 2.34 9.88 -2.80
CA MET A 95 2.45 8.53 -2.27
C MET A 95 2.82 7.59 -3.41
N ILE A 96 3.87 6.80 -3.20
CA ILE A 96 4.35 5.78 -4.12
C ILE A 96 4.15 4.44 -3.44
N ILE A 97 3.34 3.57 -4.04
CA ILE A 97 3.06 2.23 -3.52
C ILE A 97 3.54 1.21 -4.54
N PHE A 98 4.44 0.33 -4.12
CA PHE A 98 4.77 -0.89 -4.84
C PHE A 98 3.76 -1.95 -4.45
N CYS A 99 3.10 -2.54 -5.44
CA CYS A 99 2.06 -3.55 -5.24
C CYS A 99 2.04 -4.56 -6.38
N GLU A 100 1.27 -5.62 -6.18
CA GLU A 100 1.01 -6.67 -7.16
C GLU A 100 0.22 -6.14 -8.37
N PHE A 101 0.36 -6.79 -9.52
CA PHE A 101 -0.19 -6.27 -10.77
C PHE A 101 -1.72 -6.21 -10.77
N GLU A 102 -2.42 -7.19 -10.19
CA GLU A 102 -3.87 -7.12 -10.07
C GLU A 102 -4.30 -6.12 -8.97
N ASP A 103 -3.51 -6.03 -7.90
CA ASP A 103 -3.75 -5.09 -6.81
C ASP A 103 -3.68 -3.62 -7.21
N GLN A 104 -2.97 -3.26 -8.29
CA GLN A 104 -2.91 -1.87 -8.77
C GLN A 104 -4.31 -1.28 -9.04
N PHE A 105 -5.27 -2.11 -9.50
CA PHE A 105 -6.64 -1.67 -9.79
C PHE A 105 -7.41 -1.37 -8.51
N ARG A 106 -7.17 -2.17 -7.46
CA ARG A 106 -7.71 -1.96 -6.12
C ARG A 106 -7.19 -0.65 -5.55
N TYR A 107 -5.87 -0.41 -5.57
CA TYR A 107 -5.28 0.84 -5.09
C TYR A 107 -5.75 2.07 -5.85
N ARG A 108 -5.90 1.98 -7.18
CA ARG A 108 -6.47 3.06 -8.00
C ARG A 108 -7.88 3.44 -7.55
N THR A 109 -8.72 2.47 -7.19
CA THR A 109 -10.08 2.75 -6.71
C THR A 109 -10.06 3.53 -5.40
N TRP A 110 -9.18 3.14 -4.46
CA TRP A 110 -9.01 3.84 -3.19
C TRP A 110 -8.40 5.23 -3.36
N GLU A 111 -7.46 5.40 -4.29
CA GLU A 111 -6.91 6.71 -4.67
C GLU A 111 -8.04 7.69 -5.00
N LYS A 112 -9.00 7.30 -5.83
CA LYS A 112 -10.15 8.13 -6.21
C LYS A 112 -10.96 8.61 -4.99
N ILE A 113 -11.21 7.70 -4.03
CA ILE A 113 -11.96 7.98 -2.80
C ILE A 113 -11.19 8.96 -1.91
N TRP A 114 -9.90 8.69 -1.68
CA TRP A 114 -9.08 9.46 -0.73
C TRP A 114 -8.55 10.78 -1.30
N ALA A 115 -8.31 10.86 -2.61
CA ALA A 115 -7.99 12.11 -3.30
C ALA A 115 -9.04 13.17 -2.98
N LYS A 116 -10.33 12.80 -3.01
CA LYS A 116 -11.42 13.73 -2.66
C LYS A 116 -11.27 14.34 -1.27
N GLN A 117 -10.70 13.61 -0.31
CA GLN A 117 -10.48 14.07 1.06
C GLN A 117 -9.23 14.97 1.19
N LEU A 118 -8.15 14.65 0.47
CA LEU A 118 -6.93 15.47 0.42
C LEU A 118 -7.15 16.78 -0.34
N TYR A 119 -7.98 16.76 -1.39
CA TYR A 119 -8.30 17.90 -2.26
C TYR A 119 -9.61 18.60 -1.87
N GLN A 120 -10.23 18.26 -0.74
CA GLN A 120 -11.58 18.75 -0.38
C GLN A 120 -11.67 20.28 -0.36
N SER A 121 -10.64 20.98 0.11
CA SER A 121 -10.56 22.44 0.08
C SER A 121 -10.53 23.01 -1.35
N ARG A 122 -9.90 22.31 -2.29
CA ARG A 122 -9.76 22.72 -3.70
C ARG A 122 -11.01 22.41 -4.51
N ILE A 123 -11.70 21.32 -4.19
CA ILE A 123 -12.99 20.94 -4.76
C ILE A 123 -14.08 21.94 -4.33
N GLN A 124 -14.11 22.33 -3.06
CA GLN A 124 -15.04 23.36 -2.56
C GLN A 124 -14.82 24.73 -3.19
N GLU A 125 -13.58 25.05 -3.56
CA GLU A 125 -13.20 26.29 -4.23
C GLU A 125 -13.38 26.25 -5.77
N GLY A 126 -13.89 25.14 -6.33
CA GLY A 126 -14.13 24.99 -7.78
C GLY A 126 -12.87 24.92 -8.65
N LEU A 127 -11.69 24.77 -8.03
CA LEU A 127 -10.37 24.79 -8.69
C LEU A 127 -9.94 23.41 -9.22
N PHE A 128 -10.64 22.35 -8.81
CA PHE A 128 -10.38 20.99 -9.23
C PHE A 128 -11.71 20.36 -9.69
N SER A 129 -11.89 20.22 -11.01
CA SER A 129 -12.91 19.32 -11.55
C SER A 129 -12.42 17.91 -11.24
N SER A 130 -13.27 17.07 -10.66
CA SER A 130 -12.94 15.66 -10.46
C SER A 130 -12.81 14.98 -11.82
N SER A 131 -11.65 15.07 -12.47
CA SER A 131 -11.25 14.26 -13.63
C SER A 131 -11.15 12.75 -13.30
N ILE A 132 -11.64 12.39 -12.11
CA ILE A 132 -11.66 11.06 -11.51
C ILE A 132 -12.86 10.23 -12.04
N GLU A 133 -13.82 10.87 -12.72
CA GLU A 133 -14.90 10.21 -13.45
C GLU A 133 -14.49 9.94 -14.90
N SER A 134 -13.58 8.98 -15.09
CA SER A 134 -13.52 8.11 -16.28
C SER A 134 -12.92 6.76 -15.92
#